data_AF-A0A535UTU4-F1
#
_entry.id   AF-A0A535UTU4-F1
#
_cell.length_a   1.000
_cell.length_b   1.000
_cell.length_c   1.000
_cell.angle_alpha   90.00
_cell.angle_beta   90.00
_cell.angle_gamma   90.00
#
_symmetry.space_group_name_H-M   'P 1'
#
loop_
_entity.id
_entity.type
_entity.pdbx_description
1 polymer ?
#
loop_
_entity_poly.entity_id
_entity_poly.type
_entity_poly.pdbx_seq_one_letter_code
_entity_poly.pdbx_strand_id
1 'polypeptide(L)'
;MDNALERLAGTPGMRAVRVARAERVHPTVDQFRCDDEDDPRLLTANCYFATCATAATSAITDMNFDIVILDEANKARADEALPALRLGSALALVGDHKQLPPVEDDALYGIVETDPQLEDLVNRSLFEQCWEGGLVDEAKCLLTVQHRMHPDISAYVSKASYDCQLEDAPEVQEYSFVTRKPFPVALHFVDTEGMKGSGERRGPGGALRNEAEVRVAAQVVRLLDERCPRDLSMAVIAMYAEQVERLRQALGRRKFKRPVKIDTVDSFEGREE
;
A
#
# COMPACT_ATOMS: atom_id res chain seq x y z
N MET A 1 -6.74 5.97 4.37
CA MET A 1 -7.62 6.64 5.38
C MET A 1 -6.97 7.78 6.18
N ASP A 2 -6.14 7.57 7.22
CA ASP A 2 -5.67 8.69 8.08
C ASP A 2 -4.92 9.78 7.29
N ASN A 3 -4.10 9.39 6.30
CA ASN A 3 -3.46 10.31 5.35
C ASN A 3 -4.48 11.12 4.54
N ALA A 4 -5.61 10.51 4.16
CA ALA A 4 -6.66 11.20 3.42
C ALA A 4 -7.36 12.22 4.34
N LEU A 5 -7.66 11.83 5.58
CA LEU A 5 -8.22 12.75 6.57
C LEU A 5 -7.28 13.93 6.84
N GLU A 6 -5.98 13.70 7.00
CA GLU A 6 -5.00 14.77 7.20
C GLU A 6 -4.98 15.78 6.04
N ARG A 7 -5.04 15.30 4.79
CA ARG A 7 -5.06 16.16 3.60
C ARG A 7 -6.38 16.89 3.41
N LEU A 8 -7.49 16.27 3.81
CA LEU A 8 -8.83 16.86 3.68
C LEU A 8 -9.17 17.78 4.86
N ALA A 9 -8.50 17.61 6.00
CA ALA A 9 -8.67 18.41 7.22
C ALA A 9 -8.35 19.88 6.94
N GLY A 10 -9.39 20.67 6.68
CA GLY A 10 -9.27 22.07 6.24
C GLY A 10 -10.15 22.42 5.06
N THR A 11 -10.75 21.42 4.40
CA THR A 11 -11.74 21.63 3.35
C THR A 11 -12.92 22.45 3.90
N PRO A 12 -13.26 23.61 3.30
CA PRO A 12 -14.35 24.44 3.78
C PRO A 12 -15.66 23.67 3.93
N GLY A 13 -16.26 23.73 5.12
CA GLY A 13 -17.52 23.05 5.43
C GLY A 13 -17.39 21.57 5.83
N MET A 14 -16.19 20.99 5.82
CA MET A 14 -15.97 19.63 6.31
C MET A 14 -15.97 19.58 7.84
N ARG A 15 -16.80 18.69 8.39
CA ARG A 15 -16.87 18.33 9.81
C ARG A 15 -16.63 16.84 9.89
N ALA A 16 -15.37 16.47 10.14
CA ALA A 16 -14.93 15.09 10.09
C ALA A 16 -14.93 14.41 11.46
N VAL A 17 -15.24 13.12 11.47
CA VAL A 17 -15.03 12.23 12.61
C VAL A 17 -14.27 11.00 12.15
N ARG A 18 -13.29 10.57 12.94
CA ARG A 18 -12.50 9.36 12.75
C ARG A 18 -12.95 8.31 13.77
N VAL A 19 -13.80 7.39 13.35
CA VAL A 19 -14.37 6.35 14.23
C VAL A 19 -13.36 5.21 14.39
N ALA A 20 -12.65 5.19 15.52
CA ALA A 20 -11.68 4.15 15.87
C ALA A 20 -11.17 4.30 17.30
N ARG A 21 -10.68 3.18 17.85
CA ARG A 21 -9.92 3.16 19.11
C ARG A 21 -8.60 3.91 18.97
N ALA A 22 -8.16 4.54 20.06
CA ALA A 22 -6.93 5.37 20.14
C ALA A 22 -5.70 4.73 19.49
N GLU A 23 -5.47 3.43 19.75
CA GLU A 23 -4.30 2.69 19.28
C GLU A 23 -4.18 2.58 17.75
N ARG A 24 -5.27 2.86 17.02
CA ARG A 24 -5.38 2.71 15.56
C ARG A 24 -5.49 4.03 14.82
N VAL A 25 -5.21 5.15 15.50
CA VAL A 25 -5.32 6.50 14.94
C VAL A 25 -3.96 7.17 14.97
N HIS A 26 -3.52 7.70 13.83
CA HIS A 26 -2.28 8.45 13.76
C HIS A 26 -2.37 9.75 14.59
N PRO A 27 -1.32 10.15 15.34
CA PRO A 27 -1.37 11.34 16.20
C PRO A 27 -1.77 12.64 15.50
N THR A 28 -1.47 12.79 14.20
CA THR A 28 -1.82 13.99 13.42
C THR A 28 -3.33 14.20 13.25
N VAL A 29 -4.11 13.12 13.36
CA VAL A 29 -5.58 13.14 13.18
C VAL A 29 -6.33 12.76 14.46
N ASP A 30 -5.65 12.63 15.61
CA ASP A 30 -6.28 12.25 16.89
C ASP A 30 -7.36 13.23 17.33
N GLN A 31 -7.27 14.51 16.96
CA GLN A 31 -8.32 15.50 17.22
C GLN A 31 -9.69 15.14 16.61
N PHE A 32 -9.71 14.32 15.54
CA PHE A 32 -10.94 13.84 14.91
C PHE A 32 -11.43 12.52 15.51
N ARG A 33 -10.64 11.86 16.36
CA ARG A 33 -10.94 10.54 16.91
C ARG A 33 -12.26 10.55 17.68
N CYS A 34 -13.05 9.50 17.46
CA CYS A 34 -14.27 9.20 18.19
C CYS A 34 -14.33 7.69 18.44
N ASP A 35 -14.36 7.30 19.70
CA ASP A 35 -14.58 5.91 20.15
C ASP A 35 -15.77 5.78 21.12
N ASP A 36 -16.44 6.89 21.42
CA ASP A 36 -17.66 6.97 22.21
C ASP A 36 -18.88 7.04 21.27
N GLU A 37 -19.89 6.21 21.51
CA GLU A 37 -21.12 6.17 20.72
C GLU A 37 -22.04 7.37 21.02
N ASP A 38 -21.88 7.99 22.20
CA ASP A 38 -22.66 9.15 22.64
C ASP A 38 -21.98 10.50 22.27
N ASP A 39 -20.89 10.49 21.50
CA ASP A 39 -20.17 11.70 21.12
C ASP A 39 -21.05 12.63 20.25
N PRO A 40 -21.29 13.89 20.67
CA PRO A 40 -22.17 14.81 19.93
C PRO A 40 -21.64 15.16 18.52
N ARG A 41 -20.37 14.93 18.23
CA ARG A 41 -19.80 15.10 16.88
C ARG A 41 -20.40 14.10 15.90
N LEU A 42 -20.83 12.91 16.34
CA LEU A 42 -21.51 11.92 15.49
C LEU A 42 -22.85 12.42 14.93
N LEU A 43 -23.47 13.43 15.54
CA LEU A 43 -24.72 14.02 15.05
C LEU A 43 -24.50 15.23 14.14
N THR A 44 -23.33 15.86 14.23
CA THR A 44 -23.04 17.11 13.53
C THR A 44 -22.04 16.93 12.39
N ALA A 45 -21.25 15.86 12.38
CA ALA A 45 -20.31 15.55 11.32
C ALA A 45 -21.01 15.29 9.98
N ASN A 46 -20.32 15.59 8.90
CA ASN A 46 -20.73 15.30 7.53
C ASN A 46 -19.71 14.44 6.77
N CYS A 47 -18.59 14.07 7.40
CA CYS A 47 -17.61 13.14 6.85
C CYS A 47 -17.14 12.16 7.94
N TYR A 48 -17.21 10.87 7.66
CA TYR A 48 -16.90 9.81 8.63
C TYR A 48 -15.81 8.92 8.07
N PHE A 49 -14.74 8.75 8.85
CA PHE A 49 -13.57 7.96 8.50
C PHE A 49 -13.50 6.72 9.41
N ALA A 50 -13.73 5.55 8.84
CA ALA A 50 -13.66 4.27 9.54
C ALA A 50 -13.01 3.21 8.64
N THR A 51 -12.42 2.19 9.26
CA THR A 51 -12.09 0.96 8.51
C THR A 51 -13.37 0.18 8.23
N CYS A 52 -13.37 -0.72 7.24
CA CYS A 52 -14.56 -1.53 6.92
C CYS A 52 -15.10 -2.29 8.14
N ALA A 53 -14.20 -2.92 8.90
CA ALA A 53 -14.56 -3.63 10.14
C ALA A 53 -15.17 -2.71 11.20
N THR A 54 -14.69 -1.46 11.33
CA THR A 54 -15.26 -0.51 12.29
C THR A 54 -16.59 0.06 11.80
N ALA A 55 -16.75 0.31 10.50
CA ALA A 55 -18.03 0.74 9.93
C ALA A 55 -19.14 -0.31 10.14
N ALA A 56 -18.77 -1.59 10.23
CA ALA A 56 -19.70 -2.70 10.46
C ALA A 56 -20.08 -2.93 11.93
N THR A 57 -19.34 -2.34 12.89
CA THR A 57 -19.44 -2.71 14.32
C THR A 57 -19.49 -1.53 15.29
N SER A 58 -19.56 -0.30 14.79
CA SER A 58 -19.53 0.92 15.63
C SER A 58 -20.82 1.73 15.53
N ALA A 59 -20.85 2.89 16.21
CA ALA A 59 -21.97 3.82 16.22
C ALA A 59 -22.50 4.23 14.82
N ILE A 60 -21.70 4.08 13.76
CA ILE A 60 -22.09 4.47 12.39
C ILE A 60 -22.79 3.33 11.62
N THR A 61 -22.92 2.14 12.20
CA THR A 61 -23.45 0.94 11.53
C THR A 61 -24.91 1.12 11.08
N ASP A 62 -25.69 1.94 11.79
CA ASP A 62 -27.10 2.20 11.48
C ASP A 62 -27.33 3.56 10.81
N MET A 63 -26.26 4.26 10.44
CA MET A 63 -26.33 5.51 9.68
C MET A 63 -26.50 5.26 8.18
N ASN A 64 -27.01 6.27 7.48
CA ASN A 64 -27.08 6.30 6.02
C ASN A 64 -26.25 7.48 5.50
N PHE A 65 -25.49 7.23 4.44
CA PHE A 65 -24.64 8.21 3.78
C PHE A 65 -25.07 8.37 2.32
N ASP A 66 -24.94 9.60 1.82
CA ASP A 66 -25.16 9.88 0.39
C ASP A 66 -24.13 9.13 -0.46
N ILE A 67 -22.86 9.13 0.00
CA ILE A 67 -21.73 8.53 -0.70
C ILE A 67 -20.85 7.76 0.30
N VAL A 68 -20.48 6.54 -0.05
CA VAL A 68 -19.39 5.79 0.61
C VAL A 68 -18.21 5.68 -0.35
N ILE A 69 -17.04 6.10 0.12
CA ILE A 69 -15.77 5.98 -0.61
C ILE A 69 -14.95 4.86 0.04
N LEU A 70 -14.65 3.81 -0.72
CA LEU A 70 -13.75 2.75 -0.30
C LEU A 70 -12.38 2.98 -0.92
N ASP A 71 -11.43 3.39 -0.08
CA ASP A 71 -10.01 3.55 -0.42
C ASP A 71 -9.28 2.20 -0.30
N GLU A 72 -8.25 1.97 -1.12
CA GLU A 72 -7.52 0.68 -1.22
C GLU A 72 -8.45 -0.52 -1.50
N ALA A 73 -9.45 -0.32 -2.36
CA ALA A 73 -10.51 -1.29 -2.62
C ALA A 73 -10.02 -2.62 -3.22
N ASN A 74 -8.84 -2.65 -3.85
CA ASN A 74 -8.17 -3.87 -4.33
C ASN A 74 -7.71 -4.81 -3.21
N LYS A 75 -7.76 -4.38 -1.94
CA LYS A 75 -7.40 -5.19 -0.78
C LYS A 75 -8.58 -5.72 0.02
N ALA A 76 -9.78 -5.24 -0.29
CA ALA A 76 -10.97 -5.61 0.44
C ALA A 76 -11.73 -6.70 -0.32
N ARG A 77 -11.93 -7.85 0.33
CA ARG A 77 -12.84 -8.87 -0.18
C ARG A 77 -14.29 -8.41 -0.02
N ALA A 78 -15.21 -9.10 -0.72
CA ALA A 78 -16.63 -8.76 -0.67
C ALA A 78 -17.21 -8.83 0.76
N ASP A 79 -16.82 -9.84 1.54
CA ASP A 79 -17.27 -10.03 2.93
C ASP A 79 -16.81 -8.91 3.86
N GLU A 80 -15.64 -8.32 3.60
CA GLU A 80 -15.10 -7.19 4.36
C GLU A 80 -15.70 -5.86 3.92
N ALA A 81 -15.88 -5.65 2.61
CA ALA A 81 -16.31 -4.38 2.03
C ALA A 81 -17.82 -4.15 2.14
N LEU A 82 -18.65 -5.16 1.86
CA LEU A 82 -20.11 -5.03 1.77
C LEU A 82 -20.76 -4.45 3.04
N PRO A 83 -20.35 -4.81 4.27
CA PRO A 83 -20.90 -4.21 5.50
C PRO A 83 -20.72 -2.68 5.57
N ALA A 84 -19.66 -2.14 4.98
CA ALA A 84 -19.43 -0.69 4.92
C ALA A 84 -20.15 -0.06 3.72
N LEU A 85 -20.12 -0.72 2.55
CA LEU A 85 -20.74 -0.19 1.33
C LEU A 85 -22.26 -0.07 1.45
N ARG A 86 -22.92 -0.96 2.20
CA ARG A 86 -24.38 -0.88 2.42
C ARG A 86 -24.86 0.41 3.10
N LEU A 87 -23.95 1.17 3.71
CA LEU A 87 -24.28 2.44 4.37
C LEU A 87 -24.47 3.57 3.34
N GLY A 88 -24.04 3.39 2.09
CA GLY A 88 -24.05 4.42 1.05
C GLY A 88 -25.17 4.25 0.03
N SER A 89 -25.76 5.35 -0.41
CA SER A 89 -26.68 5.37 -1.57
C SER A 89 -25.92 5.38 -2.90
N ALA A 90 -24.73 5.99 -2.93
CA ALA A 90 -23.78 5.94 -4.03
C ALA A 90 -22.41 5.45 -3.54
N LEU A 91 -21.68 4.75 -4.39
CA LEU A 91 -20.41 4.11 -4.04
C LEU A 91 -19.30 4.62 -4.96
N ALA A 92 -18.15 4.95 -4.39
CA ALA A 92 -16.92 5.20 -5.12
C ALA A 92 -15.85 4.24 -4.60
N LEU A 93 -15.36 3.35 -5.46
CA LEU A 93 -14.29 2.43 -5.12
C LEU A 93 -12.99 2.96 -5.72
N VAL A 94 -11.99 3.19 -4.89
CA VAL A 94 -10.66 3.67 -5.28
C VAL A 94 -9.68 2.56 -4.97
N GLY A 95 -9.04 2.02 -6.01
CA GLY A 95 -8.09 0.93 -5.88
C GLY A 95 -7.42 0.63 -7.21
N ASP A 96 -6.50 -0.32 -7.18
CA ASP A 96 -5.74 -0.75 -8.34
C ASP A 96 -5.61 -2.27 -8.37
N HIS A 97 -6.34 -2.90 -9.28
CA HIS A 97 -6.34 -4.36 -9.47
C HIS A 97 -5.01 -4.89 -10.05
N LYS A 98 -4.05 -4.02 -10.41
CA LYS A 98 -2.68 -4.40 -10.77
C LYS A 98 -1.71 -4.39 -9.57
N GLN A 99 -2.15 -3.89 -8.41
CA GLN A 99 -1.39 -3.92 -7.15
C GLN A 99 -1.71 -5.18 -6.34
N LEU A 100 -1.31 -5.23 -5.06
CA LEU A 100 -1.45 -6.45 -4.26
C LEU A 100 -2.95 -6.78 -4.05
N PRO A 101 -3.33 -8.07 -4.22
CA PRO A 101 -4.68 -8.53 -3.91
C PRO A 101 -4.90 -8.58 -2.39
N PRO A 102 -6.13 -8.90 -1.92
CA PRO A 102 -6.36 -9.17 -0.51
C PRO A 102 -5.43 -10.28 -0.02
N VAL A 103 -4.95 -10.16 1.23
CA VAL A 103 -4.11 -11.21 1.84
C VAL A 103 -4.93 -12.50 1.93
N GLU A 104 -4.39 -13.58 1.36
CA GLU A 104 -4.99 -14.92 1.44
C GLU A 104 -5.00 -15.37 2.91
N ASP A 105 -6.17 -15.75 3.42
CA ASP A 105 -6.29 -16.33 4.76
C ASP A 105 -5.97 -17.82 4.68
N ASP A 106 -4.89 -18.26 5.33
CA ASP A 106 -4.50 -19.67 5.47
C ASP A 106 -5.68 -20.58 5.87
N ALA A 107 -6.67 -20.05 6.60
CA ALA A 107 -7.87 -20.78 7.01
C ALA A 107 -8.86 -21.06 5.86
N LEU A 108 -8.79 -20.30 4.76
CA LEU A 108 -9.67 -20.44 3.59
C LEU A 108 -9.10 -21.41 2.54
N TYR A 109 -7.78 -21.65 2.51
CA TYR A 109 -7.13 -22.51 1.51
C TYR A 109 -7.75 -23.92 1.42
N GLY A 110 -8.20 -24.50 2.54
CA GLY A 110 -8.81 -25.84 2.55
C GLY A 110 -10.28 -25.89 2.11
N ILE A 111 -10.96 -24.74 2.05
CA ILE A 111 -12.39 -24.64 1.67
C ILE A 111 -12.52 -24.33 0.17
N VAL A 112 -11.55 -23.59 -0.35
CA VAL A 112 -11.51 -23.06 -1.71
C VAL A 112 -11.22 -24.13 -2.78
N GLU A 113 -10.45 -25.18 -2.45
CA GLU A 113 -10.12 -26.27 -3.40
C GLU A 113 -11.34 -27.08 -3.91
N THR A 114 -12.50 -26.94 -3.29
CA THR A 114 -13.70 -27.73 -3.60
C THR A 114 -14.73 -27.04 -4.50
N ASP A 115 -14.66 -25.72 -4.69
CA ASP A 115 -15.60 -24.97 -5.53
C ASP A 115 -14.92 -23.77 -6.23
N PRO A 116 -14.75 -23.81 -7.57
CA PRO A 116 -14.15 -22.72 -8.34
C PRO A 116 -14.86 -21.37 -8.20
N GLN A 117 -16.17 -21.35 -7.92
CA GLN A 117 -16.90 -20.10 -7.70
C GLN A 117 -16.55 -19.48 -6.35
N LEU A 118 -16.23 -20.32 -5.37
CA LEU A 118 -15.79 -19.87 -4.05
C LEU A 118 -14.34 -19.39 -4.11
N GLU A 119 -13.50 -20.00 -4.94
CA GLU A 119 -12.14 -19.55 -5.21
C GLU A 119 -12.11 -18.13 -5.77
N ASP A 120 -12.93 -17.85 -6.78
CA ASP A 120 -13.04 -16.52 -7.39
C ASP A 120 -13.52 -15.47 -6.37
N LEU A 121 -14.48 -15.84 -5.51
CA LEU A 121 -15.02 -14.96 -4.47
C LEU A 121 -14.01 -14.65 -3.35
N VAL A 122 -13.16 -15.62 -2.99
CA VAL A 122 -12.22 -15.52 -1.87
C VAL A 122 -10.92 -14.83 -2.30
N ASN A 123 -10.42 -15.12 -3.49
CA ASN A 123 -9.09 -14.66 -3.92
C ASN A 123 -9.11 -13.30 -4.62
N ARG A 124 -10.27 -12.82 -5.06
CA ARG A 124 -10.40 -11.52 -5.75
C ARG A 124 -11.02 -10.48 -4.84
N SER A 125 -10.51 -9.27 -4.95
CA SER A 125 -11.14 -8.12 -4.29
C SER A 125 -12.50 -7.79 -4.91
N LEU A 126 -13.37 -7.14 -4.15
CA LEU A 126 -14.62 -6.62 -4.69
C LEU A 126 -14.37 -5.64 -5.84
N PHE A 127 -13.29 -4.85 -5.76
CA PHE A 127 -12.89 -3.91 -6.81
C PHE A 127 -12.60 -4.62 -8.13
N GLU A 128 -11.79 -5.68 -8.09
CA GLU A 128 -11.44 -6.48 -9.27
C GLU A 128 -12.67 -7.17 -9.88
N GLN A 129 -13.51 -7.77 -9.03
CA GLN A 129 -14.78 -8.36 -9.47
C GLN A 129 -15.67 -7.32 -10.18
N CYS A 130 -15.77 -6.10 -9.65
CA CYS A 130 -16.51 -5.01 -10.30
C CYS A 130 -15.84 -4.53 -11.61
N TRP A 131 -14.52 -4.40 -11.61
CA TRP A 131 -13.74 -3.90 -12.74
C TRP A 131 -13.86 -4.83 -13.96
N GLU A 132 -13.77 -6.15 -13.73
CA GLU A 132 -13.84 -7.16 -14.77
C GLU A 132 -15.27 -7.68 -15.01
N GLY A 133 -16.16 -7.56 -14.03
CA GLY A 133 -17.54 -8.07 -14.04
C GLY A 133 -18.53 -7.27 -14.90
N GLY A 134 -18.05 -6.44 -15.83
CA GLY A 134 -18.89 -5.78 -16.82
C GLY A 134 -19.59 -4.49 -16.34
N LEU A 135 -19.03 -3.77 -15.36
CA LEU A 135 -19.42 -2.38 -15.12
C LEU A 135 -19.30 -1.57 -16.43
N VAL A 136 -20.23 -0.63 -16.63
CA VAL A 136 -20.19 0.31 -17.75
C VAL A 136 -18.90 1.12 -17.73
N ASP A 137 -18.38 1.45 -18.90
CA ASP A 137 -17.08 2.12 -19.02
C ASP A 137 -17.11 3.51 -18.37
N GLU A 138 -18.26 4.19 -18.35
CA GLU A 138 -18.43 5.49 -17.67
C GLU A 138 -18.29 5.40 -16.15
N ALA A 139 -18.39 4.21 -15.57
CA ALA A 139 -18.16 3.96 -14.14
C ALA A 139 -16.69 3.61 -13.83
N LYS A 140 -15.83 3.50 -14.86
CA LYS A 140 -14.41 3.16 -14.72
C LYS A 140 -13.56 4.36 -15.10
N CYS A 141 -12.53 4.62 -14.30
CA CYS A 141 -11.59 5.69 -14.58
C CYS A 141 -10.20 5.26 -14.12
N LEU A 142 -9.23 5.32 -15.02
CA LEU A 142 -7.82 5.20 -14.69
C LEU A 142 -7.23 6.61 -14.53
N LEU A 143 -6.62 6.88 -13.39
CA LEU A 143 -5.82 8.09 -13.20
C LEU A 143 -4.44 7.86 -13.84
N THR A 144 -4.17 8.55 -14.94
CA THR A 144 -2.98 8.29 -15.77
C THR A 144 -1.76 9.12 -15.35
N VAL A 145 -1.96 10.28 -14.73
CA VAL A 145 -0.85 11.17 -14.35
C VAL A 145 -0.26 10.74 -13.01
N GLN A 146 1.02 10.37 -13.01
CA GLN A 146 1.77 9.96 -11.83
C GLN A 146 2.69 11.09 -11.33
N HIS A 147 2.74 11.28 -10.01
CA HIS A 147 3.44 12.39 -9.36
C HIS A 147 4.61 11.96 -8.46
N ARG A 148 5.03 10.69 -8.53
CA ARG A 148 5.97 10.08 -7.55
C ARG A 148 7.28 9.60 -8.16
N MET A 149 7.21 8.89 -9.28
CA MET A 149 8.35 8.14 -9.83
C MET A 149 9.16 9.02 -10.78
N HIS A 150 10.48 8.86 -10.75
CA HIS A 150 11.35 9.35 -11.83
C HIS A 150 10.91 8.71 -13.17
N PRO A 151 10.99 9.43 -14.31
CA PRO A 151 10.57 8.94 -15.63
C PRO A 151 11.09 7.55 -16.03
N ASP A 152 12.37 7.23 -15.77
CA ASP A 152 12.91 5.88 -16.03
C ASP A 152 12.15 4.75 -15.28
N ILE A 153 11.69 5.03 -14.05
CA ILE A 153 10.96 4.05 -13.22
C ILE A 153 9.52 3.95 -13.72
N SER A 154 8.85 5.09 -13.91
CA SER A 154 7.46 5.12 -14.40
C SER A 154 7.33 4.49 -15.79
N ALA A 155 8.29 4.71 -16.69
CA ALA A 155 8.30 4.10 -18.02
C ALA A 155 8.34 2.57 -17.96
N TYR A 156 9.14 2.00 -17.03
CA TYR A 156 9.17 0.56 -16.81
C TYR A 156 7.83 0.04 -16.25
N VAL A 157 7.32 0.68 -15.19
CA VAL A 157 6.07 0.29 -14.53
C VAL A 157 4.88 0.40 -15.49
N SER A 158 4.79 1.50 -16.23
CA SER A 158 3.71 1.76 -17.18
C SER A 158 3.66 0.71 -18.28
N LYS A 159 4.83 0.33 -18.83
CA LYS A 159 4.93 -0.72 -19.84
C LYS A 159 4.60 -2.11 -19.27
N ALA A 160 5.02 -2.41 -18.05
CA ALA A 160 4.86 -3.73 -17.45
C ALA A 160 3.43 -3.99 -16.98
N SER A 161 2.72 -2.97 -16.50
CA SER A 161 1.47 -3.15 -15.74
C SER A 161 0.28 -2.34 -16.26
N TYR A 162 0.49 -1.30 -17.08
CA TYR A 162 -0.56 -0.33 -17.44
C TYR A 162 -0.58 0.01 -18.95
N ASP A 163 -0.14 -0.88 -19.82
CA ASP A 163 -0.19 -0.71 -21.29
C ASP A 163 0.35 0.63 -21.81
N CYS A 164 1.39 1.16 -21.15
CA CYS A 164 2.00 2.46 -21.46
C CYS A 164 1.07 3.68 -21.28
N GLN A 165 0.02 3.58 -20.44
CA GLN A 165 -0.97 4.64 -20.22
C GLN A 165 -0.58 5.66 -19.14
N LEU A 166 0.53 5.46 -18.41
CA LEU A 166 0.93 6.40 -17.35
C LEU A 166 1.72 7.56 -17.94
N GLU A 167 1.42 8.76 -17.47
CA GLU A 167 2.06 10.01 -17.84
C GLU A 167 2.76 10.62 -16.63
N ASP A 168 3.90 11.26 -16.83
CA ASP A 168 4.68 11.87 -15.76
C ASP A 168 4.24 13.32 -15.52
N ALA A 169 3.95 13.66 -14.26
CA ALA A 169 3.68 15.05 -13.88
C ALA A 169 4.93 15.95 -14.05
N PRO A 170 4.77 17.27 -14.23
CA PRO A 170 5.91 18.17 -14.46
C PRO A 170 6.97 18.12 -13.35
N GLU A 171 6.58 17.94 -12.10
CA GLU A 171 7.49 17.94 -10.94
C GLU A 171 8.47 16.75 -10.92
N VAL A 172 8.09 15.60 -11.46
CA VAL A 172 8.97 14.41 -11.48
C VAL A 172 10.00 14.48 -12.60
N GLN A 173 9.78 15.33 -13.61
CA GLN A 173 10.76 15.58 -14.69
C GLN A 173 12.02 16.27 -14.16
N GLU A 174 11.93 16.95 -13.02
CA GLU A 174 13.04 17.63 -12.38
C GLU A 174 13.89 16.69 -11.49
N TYR A 175 13.45 15.45 -11.29
CA TYR A 175 14.15 14.51 -10.41
C TYR A 175 15.50 14.15 -10.99
N SER A 176 16.56 14.41 -10.22
CA SER A 176 17.93 14.07 -10.62
C SER A 176 18.28 12.64 -10.22
N PHE A 177 19.17 12.00 -10.99
CA PHE A 177 19.77 10.73 -10.58
C PHE A 177 20.47 10.85 -9.24
N VAL A 178 20.19 9.88 -8.37
CA VAL A 178 20.68 9.85 -6.98
C VAL A 178 22.22 9.82 -6.90
N THR A 179 22.88 9.16 -7.85
CA THR A 179 24.35 9.17 -7.98
C THR A 179 24.77 9.26 -9.44
N ARG A 180 25.99 9.74 -9.75
CA ARG A 180 26.55 9.63 -11.11
C ARG A 180 27.27 8.30 -11.36
N LYS A 181 27.84 7.71 -10.30
CA LYS A 181 28.49 6.38 -10.30
C LYS A 181 28.34 5.76 -8.90
N PRO A 182 28.04 4.44 -8.80
CA PRO A 182 27.91 3.48 -9.89
C PRO A 182 26.51 3.43 -10.53
N PHE A 183 25.55 4.25 -10.10
CA PHE A 183 24.15 4.18 -10.54
C PHE A 183 23.75 5.40 -11.37
N PRO A 184 24.14 5.49 -12.66
CA PRO A 184 23.88 6.65 -13.51
C PRO A 184 22.44 6.75 -14.05
N VAL A 185 21.55 5.83 -13.68
CA VAL A 185 20.13 5.83 -14.05
C VAL A 185 19.28 5.59 -12.80
N ALA A 186 17.97 5.85 -12.86
CA ALA A 186 17.11 5.70 -11.69
C ALA A 186 16.74 4.22 -11.39
N LEU A 187 16.79 3.35 -12.40
CA LEU A 187 16.43 1.93 -12.28
C LEU A 187 17.60 1.00 -12.65
N HIS A 188 17.95 0.11 -11.74
CA HIS A 188 19.03 -0.85 -11.91
C HIS A 188 18.58 -2.26 -11.56
N PHE A 189 18.82 -3.22 -12.47
CA PHE A 189 18.70 -4.65 -12.19
C PHE A 189 20.09 -5.22 -11.93
N VAL A 190 20.28 -5.83 -10.75
CA VAL A 190 21.53 -6.50 -10.39
C VAL A 190 21.29 -7.99 -10.39
N ASP A 191 21.80 -8.66 -11.41
CA ASP A 191 21.81 -10.10 -11.48
C ASP A 191 22.81 -10.67 -10.46
N THR A 192 22.33 -11.59 -9.62
CA THR A 192 23.14 -12.26 -8.59
C THR A 192 23.42 -13.73 -8.92
N GLU A 193 23.03 -14.19 -10.10
CA GLU A 193 23.30 -15.55 -10.57
C GLU A 193 24.80 -15.88 -10.53
N GLY A 194 25.13 -17.10 -10.12
CA GLY A 194 26.52 -17.56 -10.00
C GLY A 194 27.32 -16.98 -8.83
N MET A 195 26.78 -16.01 -8.08
CA MET A 195 27.42 -15.52 -6.86
C MET A 195 27.40 -16.60 -5.76
N LYS A 196 28.40 -16.60 -4.88
CA LYS A 196 28.40 -17.53 -3.73
C LYS A 196 27.13 -17.38 -2.90
N GLY A 197 26.29 -18.41 -2.86
CA GLY A 197 25.02 -18.37 -2.13
C GLY A 197 23.85 -17.73 -2.88
N SER A 198 23.91 -17.66 -4.21
CA SER A 198 22.88 -17.13 -5.12
C SER A 198 21.64 -18.01 -5.29
N GLY A 199 21.44 -18.99 -4.43
CA GLY A 199 20.30 -19.90 -4.48
C GLY A 199 19.36 -19.63 -3.31
N GLU A 200 18.06 -19.59 -3.60
CA GLU A 200 17.05 -19.53 -2.55
C GLU A 200 17.15 -20.76 -1.65
N ARG A 201 17.04 -20.51 -0.36
CA ARG A 201 17.00 -21.56 0.67
C ARG A 201 15.82 -21.31 1.57
N ARG A 202 15.18 -22.38 2.00
CA ARG A 202 14.24 -22.30 3.12
C ARG A 202 15.01 -22.16 4.41
N GLY A 203 14.63 -21.20 5.23
CA GLY A 203 15.18 -21.06 6.57
C GLY A 203 14.47 -21.92 7.61
N PRO A 204 14.84 -21.75 8.89
CA PRO A 204 14.27 -22.51 10.00
C PRO A 204 12.74 -22.34 10.13
N GLY A 205 12.20 -21.19 9.69
CA GLY A 205 10.76 -20.91 9.67
C GLY A 205 10.06 -21.29 8.37
N GLY A 206 10.75 -21.94 7.42
CA GLY A 206 10.17 -22.39 6.15
C GLY A 206 10.10 -21.33 5.04
N ALA A 207 10.28 -20.04 5.37
CA ALA A 207 10.32 -18.93 4.42
C ALA A 207 11.61 -18.91 3.59
N LEU A 208 11.53 -18.32 2.39
CA LEU A 208 12.66 -18.25 1.46
C LEU A 208 13.62 -17.12 1.83
N ARG A 209 14.91 -17.37 1.59
CA ARG A 209 15.99 -16.38 1.72
C ARG A 209 17.06 -16.59 0.67
N ASN A 210 17.75 -15.50 0.31
CA ASN A 210 18.89 -15.51 -0.60
C ASN A 210 20.05 -14.69 -0.02
N GLU A 211 21.15 -15.37 0.33
CA GLU A 211 22.32 -14.76 0.97
C GLU A 211 23.17 -13.92 0.01
N ALA A 212 23.14 -14.20 -1.30
CA ALA A 212 23.81 -13.34 -2.28
C ALA A 212 23.09 -11.98 -2.37
N GLU A 213 21.77 -12.00 -2.50
CA GLU A 213 20.94 -10.79 -2.53
C GLU A 213 21.10 -9.96 -1.26
N VAL A 214 21.06 -10.58 -0.06
CA VAL A 214 21.29 -9.86 1.21
C VAL A 214 22.62 -9.12 1.20
N ARG A 215 23.70 -9.77 0.71
CA ARG A 215 25.02 -9.14 0.64
C ARG A 215 25.06 -7.99 -0.36
N VAL A 216 24.48 -8.18 -1.55
CA VAL A 216 24.42 -7.15 -2.60
C VAL A 216 23.60 -5.95 -2.12
N ALA A 217 22.37 -6.18 -1.67
CA ALA A 217 21.50 -5.14 -1.14
C ALA A 217 22.19 -4.36 0.01
N ALA A 218 22.83 -5.07 0.95
CA ALA A 218 23.54 -4.40 2.03
C ALA A 218 24.73 -3.55 1.55
N GLN A 219 25.44 -3.97 0.51
CA GLN A 219 26.51 -3.16 -0.11
C GLN A 219 25.95 -1.93 -0.81
N VAL A 220 24.86 -2.07 -1.56
CA VAL A 220 24.18 -0.96 -2.24
C VAL A 220 23.71 0.08 -1.22
N VAL A 221 23.00 -0.34 -0.17
CA VAL A 221 22.51 0.55 0.89
C VAL A 221 23.65 1.31 1.56
N ARG A 222 24.76 0.64 1.87
CA ARG A 222 25.94 1.29 2.47
C ARG A 222 26.56 2.32 1.53
N LEU A 223 26.64 2.01 0.24
CA LEU A 223 27.18 2.91 -0.77
C LEU A 223 26.29 4.15 -0.94
N LEU A 224 24.97 3.96 -0.98
CA LEU A 224 23.99 5.04 -1.08
C LEU A 224 24.01 5.91 0.18
N ASP A 225 24.08 5.33 1.38
CA ASP A 225 24.22 6.08 2.64
C ASP A 225 25.43 7.05 2.64
N GLU A 226 26.52 6.62 2.01
CA GLU A 226 27.73 7.43 1.89
C GLU A 226 27.62 8.53 0.83
N ARG A 227 26.95 8.24 -0.30
CA ARG A 227 27.04 9.06 -1.52
C ARG A 227 25.83 9.96 -1.82
N CYS A 228 24.60 9.59 -1.46
CA CYS A 228 23.46 10.44 -1.83
C CYS A 228 23.30 11.64 -0.89
N PRO A 229 22.51 12.64 -1.31
CA PRO A 229 22.07 13.74 -0.44
C PRO A 229 21.49 13.27 0.90
N ARG A 230 21.61 14.12 1.93
CA ARG A 230 21.30 13.77 3.34
C ARG A 230 19.81 13.82 3.67
N ASP A 231 19.07 14.58 2.89
CA ASP A 231 17.63 14.80 2.92
C ASP A 231 16.83 13.64 2.31
N LEU A 232 17.49 12.71 1.62
CA LEU A 232 16.86 11.50 1.11
C LEU A 232 16.82 10.41 2.20
N SER A 233 15.70 9.69 2.27
CA SER A 233 15.60 8.45 3.03
C SER A 233 15.98 7.24 2.15
N MET A 234 15.98 6.03 2.71
CA MET A 234 16.12 4.79 1.95
C MET A 234 15.15 3.72 2.44
N ALA A 235 14.56 2.99 1.51
CA ALA A 235 13.77 1.81 1.77
C ALA A 235 14.46 0.56 1.16
N VAL A 236 14.40 -0.56 1.88
CA VAL A 236 14.79 -1.88 1.38
C VAL A 236 13.59 -2.80 1.55
N ILE A 237 13.09 -3.32 0.45
CA ILE A 237 11.86 -4.10 0.39
C ILE A 237 12.21 -5.55 0.03
N ALA A 238 11.58 -6.52 0.69
CA ALA A 238 11.70 -7.93 0.33
C ALA A 238 10.34 -8.63 0.45
N MET A 239 10.09 -9.68 -0.34
CA MET A 239 8.80 -10.41 -0.27
C MET A 239 8.66 -11.22 1.02
N TYR A 240 9.75 -11.80 1.53
CA TYR A 240 9.71 -12.74 2.65
C TYR A 240 10.20 -12.11 3.95
N ALA A 241 9.45 -12.33 5.04
CA ALA A 241 9.80 -11.84 6.37
C ALA A 241 11.18 -12.34 6.84
N GLU A 242 11.57 -13.57 6.50
CA GLU A 242 12.90 -14.06 6.83
C GLU A 242 14.00 -13.29 6.07
N GLN A 243 13.81 -12.96 4.80
CA GLN A 243 14.76 -12.15 4.02
C GLN A 243 14.92 -10.75 4.65
N VAL A 244 13.81 -10.13 5.08
CA VAL A 244 13.80 -8.86 5.81
C VAL A 244 14.64 -8.95 7.09
N GLU A 245 14.48 -10.00 7.88
CA GLU A 245 15.25 -10.20 9.12
C GLU A 245 16.76 -10.38 8.82
N ARG A 246 17.11 -11.11 7.76
CA ARG A 246 18.52 -11.24 7.32
C ARG A 246 19.10 -9.91 6.87
N LEU A 247 18.34 -9.08 6.15
CA LEU A 247 18.74 -7.72 5.77
C LEU A 247 18.93 -6.83 7.00
N ARG A 248 18.01 -6.87 7.96
CA ARG A 248 18.13 -6.16 9.25
C ARG A 248 19.37 -6.60 10.02
N GLN A 249 19.69 -7.89 10.06
CA GLN A 249 20.92 -8.38 10.69
C GLN A 249 22.19 -7.90 9.96
N ALA A 250 22.17 -7.89 8.62
CA ALA A 250 23.29 -7.44 7.81
C ALA A 250 23.55 -5.92 7.89
N LEU A 251 22.51 -5.12 8.14
CA LEU A 251 22.56 -3.66 8.20
C LEU A 251 22.58 -3.09 9.64
N GLY A 252 21.97 -3.79 10.58
CA GLY A 252 21.54 -3.29 11.91
C GLY A 252 22.64 -2.98 12.92
N ARG A 253 23.92 -3.22 12.60
CA ARG A 253 25.04 -2.80 13.47
C ARG A 253 25.56 -1.40 13.15
N ARG A 254 25.10 -0.77 12.06
CA ARG A 254 25.63 0.50 11.56
C ARG A 254 24.68 1.64 11.87
N LYS A 255 25.23 2.79 12.26
CA LYS A 255 24.49 4.05 12.27
C LYS A 255 24.52 4.64 10.86
N PHE A 256 23.37 4.64 10.20
CA PHE A 256 23.19 5.31 8.91
C PHE A 256 23.11 6.82 9.12
N LYS A 257 23.50 7.57 8.10
CA LYS A 257 23.49 9.03 8.12
C LYS A 257 22.13 9.62 7.71
N ARG A 258 21.18 8.74 7.41
CA ARG A 258 19.81 9.02 6.99
C ARG A 258 18.87 7.90 7.49
N PRO A 259 17.55 8.12 7.50
CA PRO A 259 16.58 7.06 7.81
C PRO A 259 16.70 5.90 6.82
N VAL A 260 16.70 4.67 7.33
CA VAL A 260 16.67 3.45 6.52
C VAL A 260 15.58 2.55 7.05
N LYS A 261 14.57 2.28 6.23
CA LYS A 261 13.48 1.37 6.54
C LYS A 261 13.68 0.06 5.79
N ILE A 262 13.48 -1.07 6.48
CA ILE A 262 13.64 -2.40 5.91
C ILE A 262 12.39 -3.18 6.29
N ASP A 263 11.58 -3.57 5.32
CA ASP A 263 10.30 -4.24 5.59
C ASP A 263 9.78 -5.06 4.40
N THR A 264 8.66 -5.75 4.60
CA THR A 264 7.99 -6.50 3.53
C THR A 264 7.26 -5.60 2.55
N VAL A 265 6.97 -6.09 1.34
CA VAL A 265 6.22 -5.35 0.32
C VAL A 265 4.88 -4.81 0.86
N ASP A 266 4.14 -5.63 1.61
CA ASP A 266 2.83 -5.28 2.19
C ASP A 266 2.92 -4.06 3.14
N SER A 267 4.07 -3.89 3.80
CA SER A 267 4.30 -2.81 4.77
C SER A 267 4.59 -1.45 4.12
N PHE A 268 4.93 -1.45 2.81
CA PHE A 268 5.24 -0.25 2.04
C PHE A 268 4.12 0.21 1.12
N GLU A 269 3.08 -0.60 0.93
CA GLU A 269 1.98 -0.25 0.05
C GLU A 269 1.24 1.01 0.53
N GLY A 270 0.91 1.90 -0.41
CA GLY A 270 0.34 3.22 -0.12
C GLY A 270 1.31 4.22 0.54
N ARG A 271 2.59 3.86 0.76
CA ARG A 271 3.61 4.75 1.35
C ARG A 271 4.69 5.10 0.34
N GLU A 272 5.35 6.22 0.61
CA GLU A 272 6.61 6.63 -0.01
C GLU A 272 7.57 7.01 1.12
N GLU A 273 8.85 6.73 0.95
CA GLU A 273 9.93 7.12 1.88
C GLU A 273 10.94 7.97 1.11
#